data_AF-A0A0F0H4D0-F1
#
_entry.id   AF-A0A0F0H4D0-F1
#
_cell.length_a   1.000
_cell.length_b   1.000
_cell.length_c   1.000
_cell.angle_alpha   90.00
_cell.angle_beta   90.00
_cell.angle_gamma   90.00
#
_symmetry.space_group_name_H-M   'P 1'
#
loop_
_entity.id
_entity.type
_entity.pdbx_description
1 polymer ?
#
loop_
_entity_poly.entity_id
_entity_poly.type
_entity_poly.pdbx_seq_one_letter_code
_entity_poly.pdbx_strand_id
1 'polypeptide(L)'
;EMKLKGVNLHHDLGALGSAVSSDAIVRQLRIMKSMGVNAVRTSHNPPSPEFVRACEEMGILLLVEAFDTWRTQKVKYDYGRFFDVNSGADLREMVHAAKNSPSVVMWSIGNEIPDSSSAAGPPIARRLIDEVRAIDTTRPIVMGTDRYRSVPAPGSPQDQILQMLDGLGVNYNNASSIDGLHARYPTKFFFEGESSSSTSTRGYYQDPDQLNTGENYTPGKRNTSSYDNNLETWTYS
;
A
#
# COMPACT_ATOMS: atom_id res chain seq x y z
N GLU A 1 -18.44 -15.00 5.87
CA GLU A 1 -17.65 -13.74 5.92
C GLU A 1 -16.85 -13.58 4.64
N MET A 2 -16.57 -12.34 4.22
CA MET A 2 -15.79 -12.02 3.01
C MET A 2 -14.40 -11.52 3.40
N LYS A 3 -13.33 -12.06 2.78
CA LYS A 3 -11.95 -11.55 2.91
C LYS A 3 -11.64 -10.52 1.83
N LEU A 4 -10.72 -9.60 2.12
CA LEU A 4 -10.11 -8.73 1.11
C LEU A 4 -9.12 -9.57 0.28
N LYS A 5 -9.36 -9.65 -1.02
CA LYS A 5 -8.49 -10.25 -2.03
C LYS A 5 -7.91 -9.07 -2.82
N GLY A 6 -6.91 -8.46 -2.22
CA GLY A 6 -6.35 -7.19 -2.65
C GLY A 6 -5.21 -7.32 -3.67
N VAL A 7 -5.04 -6.31 -4.51
CA VAL A 7 -3.82 -6.05 -5.28
C VAL A 7 -3.35 -4.61 -5.07
N ASN A 8 -2.04 -4.41 -5.12
CA ASN A 8 -1.42 -3.07 -5.20
C ASN A 8 -1.23 -2.73 -6.68
N LEU A 9 -1.67 -1.55 -7.11
CA LEU A 9 -1.54 -1.09 -8.49
C LEU A 9 -0.88 0.28 -8.53
N HIS A 10 0.18 0.41 -9.32
CA HIS A 10 0.68 1.70 -9.77
C HIS A 10 -0.27 2.32 -10.81
N HIS A 11 -0.08 3.61 -11.08
CA HIS A 11 -1.00 4.41 -11.89
C HIS A 11 -0.78 4.29 -13.41
N ASP A 12 0.36 3.75 -13.85
CA ASP A 12 0.66 3.67 -15.27
C ASP A 12 -0.23 2.63 -15.98
N LEU A 13 -0.40 2.82 -17.28
CA LEU A 13 -1.19 1.97 -18.15
C LEU A 13 -0.29 1.28 -19.19
N GLY A 14 0.90 0.87 -18.76
CA GLY A 14 1.89 0.18 -19.59
C GLY A 14 2.37 1.04 -20.76
N ALA A 15 2.09 0.61 -21.99
CA ALA A 15 2.54 1.31 -23.20
C ALA A 15 1.99 2.74 -23.35
N LEU A 16 0.92 3.08 -22.64
CA LEU A 16 0.35 4.43 -22.61
C LEU A 16 1.07 5.37 -21.62
N GLY A 17 1.96 4.83 -20.79
CA GLY A 17 2.57 5.56 -19.68
C GLY A 17 1.52 6.04 -18.69
N SER A 18 1.64 7.29 -18.23
CA SER A 18 0.74 7.91 -17.25
C SER A 18 -0.43 8.69 -17.86
N ALA A 19 -0.59 8.67 -19.19
CA ALA A 19 -1.73 9.32 -19.84
C ALA A 19 -3.02 8.56 -19.49
N VAL A 20 -3.97 9.24 -18.84
CA VAL A 20 -5.21 8.62 -18.36
C VAL A 20 -6.06 8.13 -19.54
N SER A 21 -6.47 6.86 -19.47
CA SER A 21 -7.40 6.24 -20.41
C SER A 21 -8.41 5.36 -19.67
N SER A 22 -9.69 5.74 -19.68
CA SER A 22 -10.76 4.99 -19.01
C SER A 22 -10.85 3.55 -19.51
N ASP A 23 -10.70 3.32 -20.81
CA ASP A 23 -10.77 1.97 -21.39
C ASP A 23 -9.63 1.08 -20.90
N ALA A 24 -8.41 1.63 -20.79
CA ALA A 24 -7.26 0.89 -20.29
C ALA A 24 -7.40 0.58 -18.79
N ILE A 25 -7.89 1.52 -17.99
CA ILE A 25 -8.20 1.33 -16.56
C ILE A 25 -9.26 0.24 -16.38
N VAL A 26 -10.39 0.35 -17.09
CA VAL A 26 -11.49 -0.63 -17.01
C VAL A 26 -11.00 -2.01 -17.45
N ARG A 27 -10.17 -2.09 -18.50
CA ARG A 27 -9.55 -3.34 -18.93
C ARG A 27 -8.67 -3.94 -17.83
N GLN A 28 -7.78 -3.15 -17.22
CA GLN A 28 -6.90 -3.59 -16.15
C GLN A 28 -7.72 -4.14 -14.97
N LEU A 29 -8.72 -3.38 -14.49
CA LEU A 29 -9.59 -3.79 -13.40
C LEU A 29 -10.45 -5.01 -13.74
N ARG A 30 -10.86 -5.19 -15.01
CA ARG A 30 -11.58 -6.39 -15.45
C ARG A 30 -10.71 -7.63 -15.39
N ILE A 31 -9.43 -7.52 -15.77
CA ILE A 31 -8.46 -8.61 -15.63
C ILE A 31 -8.29 -8.94 -14.15
N MET A 32 -8.08 -7.94 -13.29
CA MET A 32 -7.96 -8.16 -11.84
C MET A 32 -9.21 -8.85 -11.26
N LYS A 33 -10.42 -8.37 -11.62
CA LYS A 33 -11.67 -8.97 -11.16
C LYS A 33 -11.83 -10.42 -11.65
N SER A 34 -11.39 -10.73 -12.87
CA SER A 34 -11.39 -12.12 -13.39
C SER A 34 -10.44 -13.05 -12.62
N MET A 35 -9.39 -12.50 -12.01
CA MET A 35 -8.49 -13.21 -11.08
C MET A 35 -9.13 -13.42 -9.69
N GLY A 36 -10.28 -12.81 -9.41
CA GLY A 36 -10.99 -12.90 -8.14
C GLY A 36 -10.72 -11.75 -7.17
N VAL A 37 -10.07 -10.67 -7.63
CA VAL A 37 -9.82 -9.45 -6.84
C VAL A 37 -11.14 -8.76 -6.49
N ASN A 38 -11.23 -8.30 -5.24
CA ASN A 38 -12.34 -7.47 -4.75
C ASN A 38 -11.90 -6.15 -4.09
N ALA A 39 -10.59 -5.92 -3.94
CA ALA A 39 -10.04 -4.71 -3.35
C ALA A 39 -8.75 -4.26 -4.08
N VAL A 40 -8.50 -2.96 -4.09
CA VAL A 40 -7.29 -2.35 -4.65
C VAL A 40 -6.71 -1.34 -3.65
N ARG A 41 -5.39 -1.34 -3.50
CA ARG A 41 -4.63 -0.27 -2.83
C ARG A 41 -3.90 0.56 -3.88
N THR A 42 -4.06 1.89 -3.81
CA THR A 42 -3.47 2.83 -4.79
C THR A 42 -2.01 3.16 -4.44
N SER A 43 -1.13 2.19 -4.64
CA SER A 43 0.29 2.26 -4.29
C SER A 43 1.07 3.25 -5.18
N HIS A 44 1.62 4.36 -4.68
CA HIS A 44 1.51 4.95 -3.32
C HIS A 44 1.09 6.43 -3.41
N ASN A 45 0.02 6.68 -4.16
CA ASN A 45 -0.45 8.01 -4.48
C ASN A 45 -1.96 8.04 -4.75
N PRO A 46 -2.61 9.21 -4.64
CA PRO A 46 -4.00 9.37 -5.05
C PRO A 46 -4.20 8.91 -6.50
N PRO A 47 -5.26 8.13 -6.80
CA PRO A 47 -5.55 7.67 -8.15
C PRO A 47 -6.22 8.77 -8.99
N SER A 48 -6.39 8.53 -10.29
CA SER A 48 -7.22 9.42 -11.13
C SER A 48 -8.71 9.29 -10.78
N PRO A 49 -9.53 10.33 -11.03
CA PRO A 49 -10.98 10.23 -10.89
C PRO A 49 -11.61 9.11 -11.72
N GLU A 50 -11.06 8.82 -12.90
CA GLU A 50 -11.48 7.71 -13.78
C GLU A 50 -11.30 6.35 -13.11
N PHE A 51 -10.20 6.18 -12.37
CA PHE A 51 -9.92 4.94 -11.64
C PHE A 51 -10.91 4.73 -10.49
N VAL A 52 -11.21 5.80 -9.73
CA VAL A 52 -12.23 5.75 -8.67
C VAL A 52 -13.59 5.36 -9.26
N ARG A 53 -14.04 6.03 -10.33
CA ARG A 53 -15.31 5.71 -11.00
C ARG A 53 -15.35 4.27 -11.53
N ALA A 54 -14.27 3.79 -12.12
CA ALA A 54 -14.21 2.41 -12.60
C ALA A 54 -14.34 1.40 -11.45
N CYS A 55 -13.74 1.65 -10.29
CA CYS A 55 -13.93 0.83 -9.11
C CYS A 55 -15.39 0.86 -8.60
N GLU A 56 -16.04 2.02 -8.62
CA GLU A 56 -17.46 2.18 -8.22
C GLU A 56 -18.37 1.33 -9.11
N GLU A 57 -18.26 1.49 -10.42
CA GLU A 57 -19.05 0.76 -11.41
C GLU A 57 -18.82 -0.76 -11.34
N MET A 58 -17.59 -1.16 -11.01
CA MET A 58 -17.21 -2.57 -10.95
C MET A 58 -17.41 -3.20 -9.56
N GLY A 59 -17.77 -2.42 -8.53
CA GLY A 59 -17.91 -2.90 -7.16
C GLY A 59 -16.59 -3.42 -6.57
N ILE A 60 -15.49 -2.70 -6.80
CA ILE A 60 -14.16 -2.99 -6.25
C ILE A 60 -13.90 -2.00 -5.11
N LEU A 61 -13.48 -2.52 -3.95
CA LEU A 61 -13.14 -1.70 -2.78
C LEU A 61 -11.78 -1.01 -2.98
N LEU A 62 -11.63 0.18 -2.42
CA LEU A 62 -10.44 1.02 -2.57
C LEU A 62 -9.88 1.46 -1.22
N LEU A 63 -8.59 1.23 -1.05
CA LEU A 63 -7.75 1.96 -0.11
C LEU A 63 -7.02 3.02 -0.92
N VAL A 64 -7.26 4.29 -0.59
CA VAL A 64 -6.62 5.43 -1.26
C VAL A 64 -5.47 5.93 -0.39
N GLU A 65 -4.28 6.00 -0.97
CA GLU A 65 -3.04 6.29 -0.25
C GLU A 65 -2.42 7.62 -0.67
N ALA A 66 -2.00 8.41 0.31
CA ALA A 66 -1.53 9.77 0.07
C ALA A 66 -0.04 9.85 -0.31
N PHE A 67 0.83 9.16 0.45
CA PHE A 67 2.26 9.46 0.44
C PHE A 67 3.14 8.21 0.47
N ASP A 68 4.20 8.23 -0.35
CA ASP A 68 5.29 7.26 -0.24
C ASP A 68 6.43 7.74 0.69
N THR A 69 6.45 9.02 1.04
CA THR A 69 7.41 9.59 1.99
C THR A 69 6.77 10.75 2.76
N TRP A 70 7.20 10.95 4.01
CA TRP A 70 6.92 12.18 4.74
C TRP A 70 8.06 13.17 4.55
N ARG A 71 8.77 13.56 5.63
CA ARG A 71 9.89 14.49 5.54
C ARG A 71 11.17 13.80 5.09
N THR A 72 11.40 12.57 5.54
CA THR A 72 12.61 11.82 5.22
C THR A 72 12.49 11.18 3.84
N GLN A 73 13.18 11.78 2.88
CA GLN A 73 13.21 11.35 1.49
C GLN A 73 13.63 9.88 1.34
N LYS A 74 12.92 9.14 0.48
CA LYS A 74 13.35 7.82 -0.02
C LYS A 74 14.25 7.96 -1.24
N VAL A 75 14.00 8.97 -2.09
CA VAL A 75 14.83 9.27 -3.27
C VAL A 75 15.09 10.77 -3.41
N LYS A 76 16.19 11.12 -4.09
CA LYS A 76 16.76 12.49 -4.14
C LYS A 76 15.75 13.61 -4.46
N TYR A 77 14.78 13.35 -5.32
CA TYR A 77 13.85 14.35 -5.83
C TYR A 77 12.38 14.04 -5.53
N ASP A 78 12.08 13.21 -4.54
CA ASP A 78 10.71 12.91 -4.16
C ASP A 78 10.00 14.06 -3.42
N TYR A 79 8.80 13.71 -2.92
CA TYR A 79 7.89 14.60 -2.23
C TYR A 79 8.40 15.09 -0.87
N GLY A 80 9.41 14.44 -0.27
CA GLY A 80 9.88 14.85 1.07
C GLY A 80 10.42 16.28 1.13
N ARG A 81 10.85 16.81 -0.02
CA ARG A 81 11.26 18.21 -0.21
C ARG A 81 10.12 19.22 -0.05
N PHE A 82 8.88 18.77 -0.21
CA PHE A 82 7.67 19.60 -0.20
C PHE A 82 6.75 19.27 0.97
N PHE A 83 7.00 18.17 1.67
CA PHE A 83 6.07 17.61 2.66
C PHE A 83 5.67 18.62 3.75
N ASP A 84 6.63 19.33 4.35
CA ASP A 84 6.34 20.27 5.44
C ASP A 84 5.41 21.42 5.01
N VAL A 85 5.45 21.81 3.74
CA VAL A 85 4.66 22.93 3.21
C VAL A 85 3.33 22.44 2.64
N ASN A 86 3.33 21.34 1.88
CA ASN A 86 2.22 20.98 1.01
C ASN A 86 1.35 19.82 1.54
N SER A 87 1.88 18.96 2.42
CA SER A 87 1.21 17.70 2.79
C SER A 87 -0.21 17.88 3.35
N GLY A 88 -0.45 18.96 4.09
CA GLY A 88 -1.80 19.26 4.59
C GLY A 88 -2.78 19.55 3.46
N ALA A 89 -2.38 20.36 2.47
CA ALA A 89 -3.23 20.69 1.33
C ALA A 89 -3.47 19.46 0.44
N ASP A 90 -2.42 18.72 0.11
CA ASP A 90 -2.52 17.55 -0.77
C ASP A 90 -3.33 16.40 -0.14
N LEU A 91 -3.18 16.18 1.17
CA LEU A 91 -3.96 15.18 1.89
C LEU A 91 -5.45 15.54 1.94
N ARG A 92 -5.77 16.82 2.20
CA ARG A 92 -7.16 17.29 2.20
C ARG A 92 -7.78 17.15 0.81
N GLU A 93 -7.05 17.49 -0.24
CA GLU A 93 -7.51 17.35 -1.63
C GLU A 93 -7.85 15.90 -1.96
N MET A 94 -6.96 14.95 -1.62
CA MET A 94 -7.21 13.52 -1.79
C MET A 94 -8.53 13.08 -1.15
N VAL A 95 -8.78 13.49 0.10
CA VAL A 95 -10.00 13.12 0.82
C VAL A 95 -11.22 13.81 0.20
N HIS A 96 -11.14 15.11 -0.12
CA HIS A 96 -12.24 15.85 -0.74
C HIS A 96 -12.65 15.25 -2.09
N ALA A 97 -11.69 14.84 -2.91
CA ALA A 97 -11.93 14.27 -4.22
C ALA A 97 -12.67 12.93 -4.17
N ALA A 98 -12.45 12.11 -3.12
CA ALA A 98 -12.86 10.72 -3.12
C ALA A 98 -13.80 10.30 -1.96
N LYS A 99 -14.07 11.16 -0.97
CA LYS A 99 -14.94 10.84 0.19
C LYS A 99 -16.40 10.49 -0.13
N ASN A 100 -16.89 10.85 -1.31
CA ASN A 100 -18.25 10.49 -1.72
C ASN A 100 -18.31 9.15 -2.46
N SER A 101 -17.16 8.54 -2.74
CA SER A 101 -17.09 7.26 -3.42
C SER A 101 -17.48 6.11 -2.50
N PRO A 102 -18.45 5.26 -2.87
CA PRO A 102 -18.76 4.06 -2.12
C PRO A 102 -17.65 2.99 -2.22
N SER A 103 -16.81 3.05 -3.25
CA SER A 103 -15.68 2.13 -3.38
C SER A 103 -14.58 2.42 -2.39
N VAL A 104 -14.37 3.69 -2.04
CA VAL A 104 -13.33 4.04 -1.07
C VAL A 104 -13.77 3.64 0.33
N VAL A 105 -12.96 2.82 0.99
CA VAL A 105 -13.24 2.27 2.33
C VAL A 105 -12.16 2.57 3.36
N MET A 106 -10.96 3.00 2.93
CA MET A 106 -9.83 3.28 3.80
C MET A 106 -8.99 4.45 3.25
N TRP A 107 -8.47 5.26 4.16
CA TRP A 107 -7.46 6.30 3.86
C TRP A 107 -6.11 5.89 4.41
N SER A 108 -5.08 5.78 3.55
CA SER A 108 -3.71 5.54 4.00
C SER A 108 -2.90 6.84 4.01
N ILE A 109 -2.31 7.15 5.16
CA ILE A 109 -1.48 8.36 5.35
C ILE A 109 -0.02 8.15 4.92
N GLY A 110 0.37 6.94 4.52
CA GLY A 110 1.76 6.66 4.19
C GLY A 110 2.06 5.20 3.85
N ASN A 111 3.11 5.00 3.06
CA ASN A 111 3.73 3.71 2.80
C ASN A 111 5.19 3.68 3.27
N GLU A 112 5.56 2.69 4.09
CA GLU A 112 6.96 2.42 4.53
C GLU A 112 7.73 3.68 4.91
N ILE A 113 7.07 4.52 5.71
CA ILE A 113 7.54 5.86 6.01
C ILE A 113 8.79 5.79 6.91
N PRO A 114 9.95 6.33 6.50
CA PRO A 114 11.16 6.28 7.33
C PRO A 114 11.00 7.02 8.66
N ASP A 115 10.29 8.15 8.66
CA ASP A 115 10.04 8.97 9.86
C ASP A 115 9.26 8.22 10.95
N SER A 116 8.49 7.17 10.60
CA SER A 116 7.63 6.41 11.52
C SER A 116 8.39 5.72 12.66
N SER A 117 9.70 5.51 12.49
CA SER A 117 10.58 4.93 13.50
C SER A 117 11.38 5.97 14.29
N SER A 118 11.13 7.26 14.06
CA SER A 118 11.83 8.38 14.69
C SER A 118 10.93 9.15 15.67
N ALA A 119 11.53 9.94 16.55
CA ALA A 119 10.78 10.83 17.45
C ALA A 119 9.92 11.88 16.72
N ALA A 120 10.23 12.18 15.44
CA ALA A 120 9.44 13.09 14.62
C ALA A 120 8.18 12.43 14.03
N GLY A 121 8.11 11.09 13.98
CA GLY A 121 7.01 10.35 13.37
C GLY A 121 5.64 10.61 14.02
N PRO A 122 5.48 10.39 15.34
CA PRO A 122 4.19 10.57 16.02
C PRO A 122 3.53 11.96 15.82
N PRO A 123 4.23 13.11 15.97
CA PRO A 123 3.58 14.41 15.72
C PRO A 123 3.19 14.60 14.25
N ILE A 124 3.94 14.05 13.29
CA ILE A 124 3.55 14.08 11.87
C ILE A 124 2.28 13.25 11.65
N ALA A 125 2.28 12.00 12.12
CA ALA A 125 1.13 11.10 11.99
C ALA A 125 -0.14 11.71 12.59
N ARG A 126 -0.04 12.28 13.80
CA ARG A 126 -1.17 12.96 14.46
C ARG A 126 -1.75 14.06 13.58
N ARG A 127 -0.90 14.95 13.05
CA ARG A 127 -1.33 16.03 12.17
C ARG A 127 -2.06 15.46 10.94
N LEU A 128 -1.50 14.46 10.26
CA LEU A 128 -2.16 13.89 9.07
C LEU A 128 -3.51 13.24 9.40
N ILE A 129 -3.60 12.52 10.52
CA ILE A 129 -4.86 11.92 11.01
C ILE A 129 -5.90 12.99 11.29
N ASP A 130 -5.51 14.07 11.97
CA ASP A 130 -6.41 15.18 12.30
C ASP A 130 -6.94 15.87 11.03
N GLU A 131 -6.09 16.03 10.00
CA GLU A 131 -6.48 16.60 8.71
C GLU A 131 -7.50 15.73 7.96
N VAL A 132 -7.33 14.40 7.98
CA VAL A 132 -8.33 13.49 7.40
C VAL A 132 -9.64 13.54 8.19
N ARG A 133 -9.56 13.44 9.53
CA ARG A 133 -10.75 13.46 10.41
C ARG A 133 -11.51 14.77 10.37
N ALA A 134 -10.86 15.88 10.02
CA ALA A 134 -11.53 17.16 9.79
C ALA A 134 -12.49 17.13 8.57
N ILE A 135 -12.29 16.21 7.63
CA ILE A 135 -13.06 16.11 6.38
C ILE A 135 -13.95 14.88 6.36
N ASP A 136 -13.42 13.72 6.77
CA ASP A 136 -14.11 12.43 6.73
C ASP A 136 -13.83 11.63 8.01
N THR A 137 -14.88 11.42 8.81
CA THR A 137 -14.88 10.57 10.01
C THR A 137 -15.58 9.23 9.78
N THR A 138 -16.02 8.96 8.55
CA THR A 138 -16.84 7.79 8.21
C THR A 138 -16.01 6.59 7.76
N ARG A 139 -14.70 6.78 7.52
CA ARG A 139 -13.78 5.74 7.04
C ARG A 139 -12.55 5.63 7.94
N PRO A 140 -12.04 4.40 8.17
CA PRO A 140 -10.82 4.19 8.94
C PRO A 140 -9.57 4.77 8.25
N ILE A 141 -8.66 5.25 9.10
CA ILE A 141 -7.36 5.77 8.72
C ILE A 141 -6.27 4.77 9.08
N VAL A 142 -5.45 4.42 8.10
CA VAL A 142 -4.42 3.37 8.18
C VAL A 142 -3.08 3.87 7.63
N MET A 143 -2.06 3.02 7.68
CA MET A 143 -0.76 3.19 7.04
C MET A 143 -0.23 1.82 6.62
N GLY A 144 0.51 1.74 5.50
CA GLY A 144 1.27 0.55 5.11
C GLY A 144 2.71 0.62 5.63
N THR A 145 3.24 -0.45 6.23
CA THR A 145 4.58 -0.39 6.87
C THR A 145 5.30 -1.73 7.00
N ASP A 146 6.60 -1.68 6.74
CA ASP A 146 7.59 -2.75 6.93
C ASP A 146 8.17 -2.80 8.36
N ARG A 147 7.76 -1.89 9.26
CA ARG A 147 8.41 -1.65 10.58
C ARG A 147 7.79 -2.34 11.78
N TYR A 148 6.76 -3.17 11.58
CA TYR A 148 6.04 -3.88 12.65
C TYR A 148 6.25 -5.39 12.56
N ARG A 149 7.49 -5.83 12.32
CA ARG A 149 7.88 -7.26 12.29
C ARG A 149 7.91 -7.93 13.67
N SER A 150 7.61 -7.16 14.71
CA SER A 150 7.31 -7.58 16.07
C SER A 150 6.41 -6.55 16.75
N VAL A 151 5.87 -6.89 17.93
CA VAL A 151 5.11 -5.93 18.76
C VAL A 151 6.04 -4.79 19.19
N PRO A 152 5.71 -3.52 18.89
CA PRO A 152 6.56 -2.40 19.23
C PRO A 152 6.66 -2.22 20.75
N ALA A 153 7.82 -1.72 21.20
CA ALA A 153 8.04 -1.44 22.62
C ALA A 153 7.08 -0.33 23.11
N PRO A 154 6.52 -0.43 24.33
CA PRO A 154 5.67 0.62 24.89
C PRO A 154 6.36 2.00 24.86
N GLY A 155 5.64 3.01 24.38
CA GLY A 155 6.15 4.38 24.25
C GLY A 155 7.08 4.64 23.07
N SER A 156 7.45 3.61 22.29
CA SER A 156 8.19 3.81 21.03
C SER A 156 7.38 4.66 20.03
N PRO A 157 8.04 5.31 19.06
CA PRO A 157 7.33 6.02 17.98
C PRO A 157 6.25 5.18 17.30
N GLN A 158 6.54 3.90 17.04
CA GLN A 158 5.63 2.95 16.42
C GLN A 158 4.41 2.68 17.32
N ASP A 159 4.61 2.41 18.61
CA ASP A 159 3.51 2.24 19.56
C ASP A 159 2.60 3.48 19.60
N GLN A 160 3.19 4.68 19.65
CA GLN A 160 2.42 5.93 19.65
C GLN A 160 1.61 6.13 18.35
N ILE A 161 2.19 5.82 17.19
CA ILE A 161 1.50 5.95 15.89
C ILE A 161 0.35 4.95 15.79
N LEU A 162 0.60 3.67 16.11
CA LEU A 162 -0.43 2.62 16.03
C LEU A 162 -1.61 2.89 16.98
N GLN A 163 -1.37 3.49 18.14
CA GLN A 163 -2.46 3.91 19.03
C GLN A 163 -3.38 4.96 18.39
N MET A 164 -2.88 5.81 17.50
CA MET A 164 -3.66 6.87 16.83
C MET A 164 -4.43 6.39 15.58
N LEU A 165 -3.87 5.44 14.83
CA LEU A 165 -4.49 4.85 13.63
C LEU A 165 -5.70 3.97 13.99
N ASP A 166 -6.64 3.79 13.06
CA ASP A 166 -7.79 2.90 13.28
C ASP A 166 -7.42 1.43 13.00
N GLY A 167 -6.47 1.21 12.10
CA GLY A 167 -5.86 -0.08 11.79
C GLY A 167 -4.49 0.07 11.13
N LEU A 168 -3.83 -1.05 10.85
CA LEU A 168 -2.48 -1.06 10.29
C LEU A 168 -2.36 -2.08 9.15
N GLY A 169 -1.87 -1.61 8.00
CA GLY A 169 -1.40 -2.47 6.93
C GLY A 169 0.05 -2.85 7.23
N VAL A 170 0.32 -4.12 7.44
CA VAL A 170 1.70 -4.60 7.58
C VAL A 170 2.22 -5.05 6.22
N ASN A 171 3.46 -4.70 5.89
CA ASN A 171 4.11 -5.09 4.65
C ASN A 171 5.06 -6.24 4.92
N TYR A 172 4.91 -7.32 4.16
CA TYR A 172 5.80 -8.48 4.17
C TYR A 172 6.04 -9.02 5.58
N ASN A 173 4.97 -9.26 6.33
CA ASN A 173 5.04 -9.63 7.73
C ASN A 173 4.83 -11.14 7.95
N ASN A 174 5.04 -11.59 9.19
CA ASN A 174 4.81 -12.99 9.59
C ASN A 174 3.64 -13.11 10.57
N ALA A 175 3.03 -14.30 10.61
CA ALA A 175 1.87 -14.59 11.46
C ALA A 175 2.12 -14.33 12.95
N SER A 176 3.32 -14.64 13.45
CA SER A 176 3.67 -14.45 14.87
C SER A 176 3.63 -12.98 15.29
N SER A 177 4.13 -12.07 14.44
CA SER A 177 4.03 -10.63 14.69
C SER A 177 2.57 -10.18 14.72
N ILE A 178 1.76 -10.67 13.77
CA ILE A 178 0.33 -10.33 13.69
C ILE A 178 -0.44 -10.81 14.92
N ASP A 179 -0.21 -12.03 15.40
CA ASP A 179 -0.83 -12.54 16.61
C ASP A 179 -0.47 -11.68 17.83
N GLY A 180 0.81 -11.28 17.94
CA GLY A 180 1.27 -10.37 18.99
C GLY A 180 0.62 -9.00 18.92
N LEU A 181 0.48 -8.43 17.71
CA LEU A 181 -0.16 -7.13 17.49
C LEU A 181 -1.65 -7.19 17.86
N HIS A 182 -2.37 -8.24 17.44
CA HIS A 182 -3.76 -8.46 17.84
C HIS A 182 -3.92 -8.58 19.35
N ALA A 183 -3.02 -9.31 20.03
CA ALA A 183 -3.05 -9.46 21.48
C ALA A 183 -2.79 -8.12 22.21
N ARG A 184 -1.86 -7.30 21.70
CA ARG A 184 -1.47 -6.03 22.33
C ARG A 184 -2.46 -4.89 22.06
N TYR A 185 -3.08 -4.87 20.88
CA TYR A 185 -3.95 -3.82 20.38
C TYR A 185 -5.32 -4.37 19.96
N PRO A 186 -6.13 -4.88 20.91
CA PRO A 186 -7.36 -5.61 20.60
C PRO A 186 -8.47 -4.77 19.96
N THR A 187 -8.33 -3.44 19.96
CA THR A 187 -9.28 -2.51 19.33
C THR A 187 -8.92 -2.13 17.89
N LYS A 188 -7.75 -2.58 17.40
CA LYS A 188 -7.25 -2.29 16.06
C LYS A 188 -7.52 -3.47 15.14
N PHE A 189 -7.69 -3.18 13.85
CA PHE A 189 -7.66 -4.19 12.81
C PHE A 189 -6.31 -4.19 12.09
N PHE A 190 -5.90 -5.37 11.63
CA PHE A 190 -4.66 -5.57 10.90
C PHE A 190 -4.96 -6.26 9.57
N PHE A 191 -4.19 -5.94 8.55
CA PHE A 191 -4.26 -6.57 7.23
C PHE A 191 -2.88 -6.53 6.57
N GLU A 192 -2.69 -7.38 5.56
CA GLU A 192 -1.50 -7.30 4.69
C GLU A 192 -1.63 -6.10 3.76
N GLY A 193 -0.83 -5.05 3.99
CA GLY A 193 -0.74 -3.89 3.11
C GLY A 193 0.00 -4.22 1.81
N GLU A 194 1.07 -5.01 1.94
CA GLU A 194 1.84 -5.59 0.84
C GLU A 194 2.30 -6.99 1.20
N SER A 195 2.24 -7.91 0.24
CA SER A 195 2.61 -9.31 0.45
C SER A 195 3.21 -9.91 -0.82
N SER A 196 3.79 -11.11 -0.67
CA SER A 196 4.46 -11.89 -1.73
C SER A 196 5.69 -11.21 -2.31
N SER A 197 5.53 -10.15 -3.13
CA SER A 197 6.60 -9.58 -3.95
C SER A 197 7.39 -10.64 -4.75
N SER A 198 6.76 -11.75 -5.11
CA SER A 198 7.34 -12.79 -5.97
C SER A 198 7.51 -12.24 -7.39
N THR A 199 8.56 -12.66 -8.10
CA THR A 199 8.86 -12.17 -9.44
C THR A 199 8.81 -13.30 -10.48
N SER A 200 8.21 -13.02 -11.64
CA SER A 200 8.11 -13.98 -12.75
C SER A 200 8.10 -13.30 -14.12
N THR A 201 8.57 -14.03 -15.14
CA THR A 201 8.45 -13.64 -16.55
C THR A 201 7.47 -14.55 -17.26
N ARG A 202 6.36 -13.99 -17.77
CA ARG A 202 5.32 -14.73 -18.50
C ARG A 202 5.91 -15.66 -19.58
N GLY A 203 5.68 -16.96 -19.43
CA GLY A 203 6.10 -17.98 -20.39
C GLY A 203 7.56 -18.41 -20.25
N TYR A 204 8.25 -18.00 -19.17
CA TYR A 204 9.59 -18.46 -18.83
C TYR A 204 9.55 -19.41 -17.64
N TYR A 205 10.13 -20.59 -17.81
CA TYR A 205 10.11 -21.68 -16.84
C TYR A 205 11.52 -22.22 -16.68
N GLN A 206 12.05 -22.14 -15.46
CA GLN A 206 13.41 -22.57 -15.15
C GLN A 206 13.42 -23.32 -13.81
N ASP A 207 14.15 -24.43 -13.79
CA ASP A 207 14.57 -25.19 -12.60
C ASP A 207 13.46 -25.28 -11.52
N PRO A 208 12.33 -25.97 -11.80
CA PRO A 208 11.16 -26.01 -10.92
C PRO A 208 11.47 -26.55 -9.51
N ASP A 209 12.52 -27.35 -9.39
CA ASP A 209 12.92 -27.99 -8.14
C ASP A 209 13.85 -27.10 -7.29
N GLN A 210 14.18 -25.89 -7.75
CA GLN A 210 15.05 -24.95 -7.03
C GLN A 210 14.28 -23.70 -6.61
N LEU A 211 14.54 -23.20 -5.41
CA LEU A 211 14.03 -21.90 -4.93
C LEU A 211 15.06 -20.80 -5.18
N ASN A 212 14.57 -19.60 -5.47
CA ASN A 212 15.33 -18.37 -5.64
C ASN A 212 16.50 -18.52 -6.64
N THR A 213 16.19 -19.06 -7.82
CA THR A 213 17.17 -19.21 -8.91
C THR A 213 17.70 -17.86 -9.43
N GLY A 214 17.10 -16.75 -8.99
CA GLY A 214 17.52 -15.39 -9.29
C GLY A 214 17.17 -14.95 -10.71
N GLU A 215 17.44 -13.68 -11.01
CA GLU A 215 17.45 -13.19 -12.39
C GLU A 215 18.60 -13.85 -13.16
N ASN A 216 18.33 -14.31 -14.38
CA ASN A 216 19.41 -14.75 -15.26
C ASN A 216 20.24 -13.53 -15.73
N TYR A 217 21.40 -13.31 -15.11
CA TYR A 217 22.27 -12.15 -15.43
C TYR A 217 23.05 -12.27 -16.76
N THR A 218 22.75 -13.24 -17.61
CA THR A 218 23.26 -13.24 -18.99
C THR A 218 22.80 -11.94 -19.68
N PRO A 219 23.69 -11.17 -20.34
CA PRO A 219 23.30 -9.94 -21.02
C PRO A 219 22.09 -10.16 -21.94
N GLY A 220 21.01 -9.41 -21.67
CA GLY A 220 19.75 -9.51 -22.40
C GLY A 220 18.72 -10.54 -21.91
N LYS A 221 18.97 -11.27 -20.80
CA LYS A 221 18.07 -12.32 -20.29
C LYS A 221 17.64 -12.13 -18.84
N ARG A 222 17.12 -10.95 -18.44
CA ARG A 222 16.61 -10.72 -17.07
C ARG A 222 15.27 -11.41 -16.76
N ASN A 223 15.16 -12.70 -17.09
CA ASN A 223 13.95 -13.46 -16.85
C ASN A 223 13.98 -14.11 -15.46
N THR A 224 12.82 -14.20 -14.85
CA THR A 224 12.58 -14.95 -13.61
C THR A 224 11.55 -16.04 -13.86
N SER A 225 11.68 -17.18 -13.16
CA SER A 225 10.86 -18.37 -13.41
C SER A 225 9.40 -18.16 -13.01
N SER A 226 8.47 -18.71 -13.81
CA SER A 226 7.01 -18.69 -13.55
C SER A 226 6.52 -19.88 -12.72
N TYR A 227 7.41 -20.63 -12.07
CA TYR A 227 7.02 -21.69 -11.12
C TYR A 227 6.75 -21.15 -9.70
N ASP A 228 6.60 -19.83 -9.55
CA ASP A 228 6.43 -19.14 -8.27
C ASP A 228 7.51 -19.49 -7.23
N ASN A 229 8.69 -19.88 -7.72
CA ASN A 229 9.84 -20.30 -6.92
C ASN A 229 10.86 -19.18 -6.72
N ASN A 230 10.55 -17.92 -7.07
CA ASN A 230 11.42 -16.76 -6.89
C ASN A 230 10.78 -15.72 -5.96
N LEU A 231 11.32 -15.61 -4.76
CA LEU A 231 10.86 -14.74 -3.67
C LEU A 231 11.96 -13.76 -3.29
N GLU A 232 11.57 -12.53 -3.00
CA GLU A 232 12.52 -11.52 -2.54
C GLU A 232 12.97 -11.79 -1.11
N THR A 233 14.27 -11.58 -0.84
CA THR A 233 14.91 -11.96 0.44
C THR A 233 14.32 -11.30 1.68
N TRP A 234 13.64 -10.16 1.52
CA TRP A 234 13.02 -9.41 2.62
C TRP A 234 11.56 -9.83 2.90
N THR A 235 10.99 -10.70 2.06
CA THR A 235 9.62 -11.17 2.20
C THR A 235 9.55 -12.30 3.21
N TYR A 236 8.57 -12.26 4.11
CA TYR A 236 8.24 -13.42 4.94
C TYR A 236 7.18 -14.23 4.21
N SER A 237 7.45 -15.52 4.05
CA SER A 237 6.49 -16.53 3.61
C SER A 237 5.61 -16.99 4.75
#